data_AF-A0A172QV59-F1
#
_entry.id   AF-A0A172QV59-F1
#
_cell.length_a   1.000
_cell.length_b   1.000
_cell.length_c   1.000
_cell.angle_alpha   90.00
_cell.angle_beta   90.00
_cell.angle_gamma   90.00
#
_symmetry.space_group_name_H-M   'P 1'
#
loop_
_entity.id
_entity.type
_entity.pdbx_description
1 polymer ?
#
loop_
_entity_poly.entity_id
_entity_poly.type
_entity_poly.pdbx_seq_one_letter_code
_entity_poly.pdbx_strand_id
1 'polypeptide(L)'
;MGEIAKRMGSRPPALWKFIPLVALVTSGRIALEFEPWLAIPLFALAAVSLLLPFPISKNKGLHDIDAWKIHTTEGDKNRAVARLIIPATVLAIDSVSGPSLFSLSPLTSAAVYGSVYGVSIAWSAYRAHQLPFIHAKERLTELMQGLSLDGVRTADVEILDQSDSRELVRCLLAHGAVDGTRVMARQVAKVLDTEVDEVHQVARSLEKQGLVSRSTIMSGGDPAKIYLEVSVKGLSAIKALESGR
;
A
#
# COMPACT_ATOMS: atom_id res chain seq x y z
N MET A 1 -16.15 -2.03 -2.26
CA MET A 1 -14.71 -1.70 -2.21
C MET A 1 -14.05 -1.54 -3.58
N GLY A 2 -14.57 -2.13 -4.68
CA GLY A 2 -13.85 -2.22 -5.96
C GLY A 2 -13.54 -0.90 -6.69
N GLU A 3 -14.41 0.11 -6.62
CA GLU A 3 -14.19 1.42 -7.26
C GLU A 3 -13.34 2.36 -6.41
N ILE A 4 -13.61 2.44 -5.10
CA ILE A 4 -12.77 3.20 -4.15
C ILE A 4 -11.32 2.70 -4.21
N ALA A 5 -11.10 1.38 -4.18
CA ALA A 5 -9.79 0.77 -4.38
C ALA A 5 -9.10 1.19 -5.71
N LYS A 6 -9.87 1.26 -6.81
CA LYS A 6 -9.36 1.72 -8.11
C LYS A 6 -8.92 3.18 -8.06
N ARG A 7 -9.72 4.05 -7.43
CA ARG A 7 -9.46 5.49 -7.32
C ARG A 7 -8.34 5.82 -6.33
N MET A 8 -8.15 5.01 -5.29
CA MET A 8 -7.02 5.08 -4.36
C MET A 8 -5.68 4.61 -4.95
N GLY A 9 -5.69 4.00 -6.14
CA GLY A 9 -4.48 3.43 -6.74
C GLY A 9 -4.02 2.11 -6.07
N SER A 10 -4.89 1.44 -5.30
CA SER A 10 -4.55 0.18 -4.64
C SER A 10 -4.51 -1.02 -5.59
N ARG A 11 -4.96 -0.84 -6.84
CA ARG A 11 -4.84 -1.90 -7.85
C ARG A 11 -3.38 -2.19 -8.16
N PRO A 12 -3.00 -3.48 -8.17
CA PRO A 12 -1.67 -3.85 -8.56
C PRO A 12 -1.34 -3.37 -9.98
N PRO A 13 -0.10 -2.91 -10.23
CA PRO A 13 0.36 -2.65 -11.58
C PRO A 13 0.28 -3.92 -12.42
N ALA A 14 -0.11 -3.77 -13.69
CA ALA A 14 -0.24 -4.90 -14.59
C ALA A 14 1.14 -5.56 -14.82
N LEU A 15 1.17 -6.90 -14.81
CA LEU A 15 2.40 -7.68 -14.87
C LEU A 15 3.26 -7.38 -16.11
N TRP A 16 2.62 -7.07 -17.25
CA TRP A 16 3.32 -6.73 -18.49
C TRP A 16 4.22 -5.50 -18.37
N LYS A 17 3.92 -4.59 -17.43
CA LYS A 17 4.74 -3.39 -17.19
C LYS A 17 6.12 -3.70 -16.58
N PHE A 18 6.31 -4.91 -16.06
CA PHE A 18 7.58 -5.37 -15.51
C PHE A 18 8.45 -6.10 -16.54
N ILE A 19 7.93 -6.43 -17.73
CA ILE A 19 8.69 -7.12 -18.79
C ILE A 19 9.96 -6.34 -19.16
N PRO A 20 9.93 -5.00 -19.37
CA PRO A 20 11.14 -4.25 -19.69
C PRO A 20 12.21 -4.33 -18.61
N LEU A 21 11.81 -4.29 -17.33
CA LEU A 21 12.73 -4.43 -16.20
C LEU A 21 13.44 -5.78 -16.23
N VAL A 22 12.68 -6.87 -16.36
CA VAL A 22 13.24 -8.23 -16.38
C VAL A 22 14.18 -8.39 -17.57
N ALA A 23 13.79 -7.91 -18.76
CA ALA A 23 14.63 -7.97 -19.95
C ALA A 23 15.94 -7.18 -19.76
N LEU A 24 15.88 -5.95 -19.25
CA LEU A 24 17.05 -5.09 -19.07
C LEU A 24 18.00 -5.63 -17.99
N VAL A 25 17.48 -6.17 -16.88
CA VAL A 25 18.32 -6.83 -15.86
C VAL A 25 18.98 -8.08 -16.42
N THR A 26 18.25 -8.85 -17.23
CA THR A 26 18.79 -10.06 -17.87
C THR A 26 19.90 -9.72 -18.87
N SER A 27 19.64 -8.76 -19.76
CA SER A 27 20.63 -8.27 -20.71
C SER A 27 21.83 -7.62 -20.03
N GLY A 28 21.62 -6.86 -18.93
CA GLY A 28 22.70 -6.29 -18.14
C GLY A 28 23.58 -7.36 -17.48
N ARG A 29 22.98 -8.43 -16.97
CA ARG A 29 23.72 -9.56 -16.40
C ARG A 29 24.52 -10.34 -17.44
N ILE A 30 24.00 -10.51 -18.64
CA ILE A 30 24.74 -11.07 -19.78
C ILE A 30 25.90 -10.14 -20.16
N ALA A 31 25.63 -8.83 -20.30
CA ALA A 31 26.66 -7.85 -20.64
C ALA A 31 27.79 -7.79 -19.59
N LEU A 32 27.52 -8.00 -18.30
CA LEU A 32 28.58 -8.08 -17.28
C LEU A 32 29.63 -9.16 -17.56
N GLU A 33 29.27 -10.26 -18.24
CA GLU A 33 30.22 -11.34 -18.55
C GLU A 33 31.00 -11.12 -19.83
N PHE A 34 30.43 -10.44 -20.82
CA PHE A 34 31.02 -10.28 -22.15
C PHE A 34 31.53 -8.86 -22.43
N GLU A 35 30.78 -7.83 -22.03
CA GLU A 35 31.06 -6.42 -22.30
C GLU A 35 30.64 -5.55 -21.09
N PRO A 36 31.44 -5.49 -20.02
CA PRO A 36 31.02 -4.93 -18.73
C PRO A 36 30.68 -3.43 -18.78
N TRP A 37 31.23 -2.70 -19.75
CA TRP A 37 30.93 -1.28 -19.97
C TRP A 37 29.49 -1.06 -20.47
N LEU A 38 28.87 -2.02 -21.17
CA LEU A 38 27.45 -1.98 -21.57
C LEU A 38 26.50 -2.35 -20.42
N ALA A 39 26.98 -3.04 -19.39
CA ALA A 39 26.13 -3.43 -18.28
C ALA A 39 25.61 -2.22 -17.48
N ILE A 40 26.47 -1.22 -17.26
CA ILE A 40 26.14 0.00 -16.51
C ILE A 40 24.92 0.73 -17.11
N PRO A 41 24.90 1.11 -18.40
CA PRO A 41 23.74 1.76 -18.99
C PRO A 41 22.49 0.86 -19.01
N LEU A 42 22.63 -0.46 -19.15
CA LEU A 42 21.50 -1.40 -19.09
C LEU A 42 20.86 -1.44 -17.70
N PHE A 43 21.65 -1.45 -16.63
CA PHE A 43 21.12 -1.37 -15.26
C PHE A 43 20.52 0.01 -14.95
N ALA A 44 21.09 1.10 -15.47
CA ALA A 44 20.49 2.42 -15.35
C ALA A 44 19.11 2.48 -16.02
N LEU A 45 18.99 1.92 -17.24
CA LEU A 45 17.71 1.79 -17.94
C LEU A 45 16.74 0.87 -17.18
N ALA A 46 17.23 -0.22 -16.58
CA ALA A 46 16.42 -1.09 -15.73
C ALA A 46 15.84 -0.31 -14.54
N ALA A 47 16.63 0.52 -13.87
CA ALA A 47 16.15 1.37 -12.78
C ALA A 47 15.09 2.38 -13.25
N VAL A 48 15.31 3.03 -14.41
CA VAL A 48 14.31 3.94 -15.01
C VAL A 48 13.03 3.21 -15.41
N SER A 49 13.13 1.96 -15.86
CA SER A 49 11.96 1.16 -16.27
C SER A 49 10.98 0.89 -15.13
N LEU A 50 11.41 0.98 -13.86
CA LEU A 50 10.52 0.92 -12.68
C LEU A 50 9.47 2.04 -12.67
N LEU A 51 9.69 3.13 -13.40
CA LEU A 51 8.70 4.20 -13.54
C LEU A 51 7.47 3.79 -14.36
N LEU A 52 7.57 2.73 -15.19
CA LEU A 52 6.44 2.21 -15.98
C LEU A 52 5.34 1.58 -15.11
N PRO A 53 5.65 0.62 -14.20
CA PRO A 53 4.68 0.14 -13.23
C PRO A 53 4.30 1.20 -12.19
N PHE A 54 5.23 2.09 -11.82
CA PHE A 54 5.05 3.07 -10.75
C PHE A 54 5.20 4.53 -11.24
N PRO A 55 4.23 5.06 -11.98
CA PRO A 55 4.30 6.45 -12.43
C PRO A 55 4.23 7.41 -11.24
N ILE A 56 5.16 8.36 -11.20
CA ILE A 56 5.31 9.36 -10.12
C ILE A 56 3.99 10.11 -9.83
N SER A 57 3.17 10.33 -10.86
CA SER A 57 1.88 11.03 -10.73
C SER A 57 0.86 10.31 -9.84
N LYS A 58 0.95 8.99 -9.68
CA LYS A 58 -0.02 8.20 -8.88
C LYS A 58 0.35 8.07 -7.41
N ASN A 59 1.61 8.30 -7.03
CA ASN A 59 2.07 8.20 -5.64
C ASN A 59 1.81 9.47 -4.81
N LYS A 60 1.24 10.53 -5.38
CA LYS A 60 0.94 11.78 -4.65
C LYS A 60 0.03 11.58 -3.42
N GLY A 61 -0.86 10.58 -3.45
CA GLY A 61 -1.80 10.31 -2.35
C GLY A 61 -1.16 9.77 -1.06
N LEU A 62 0.09 9.27 -1.12
CA LEU A 62 0.82 8.81 0.07
C LEU A 62 1.24 9.97 0.98
N HIS A 63 1.44 11.17 0.43
CA HIS A 63 1.76 12.38 1.22
C HIS A 63 0.55 12.92 2.00
N ASP A 64 -0.64 12.42 1.70
CA ASP A 64 -1.90 12.86 2.31
C ASP A 64 -2.33 11.93 3.43
N ILE A 65 -1.50 10.94 3.78
CA ILE A 65 -1.71 10.03 4.89
C ILE A 65 -0.62 10.31 5.92
N ASP A 66 -1.04 10.49 7.17
CA ASP A 66 -0.15 10.65 8.30
C ASP A 66 -0.41 9.53 9.31
N ALA A 67 0.64 8.86 9.76
CA ALA A 67 0.57 7.75 10.71
C ALA A 67 1.59 8.00 11.81
N TRP A 68 1.13 8.38 13.00
CA TRP A 68 2.01 8.72 14.11
C TRP A 68 2.16 7.58 15.12
N LYS A 69 1.22 6.63 15.15
CA LYS A 69 1.37 5.40 15.94
C LYS A 69 2.00 4.29 15.10
N ILE A 70 3.22 3.89 15.44
CA ILE A 70 3.88 2.74 14.83
C ILE A 70 3.20 1.46 15.34
N HIS A 71 2.56 0.74 14.43
CA HIS A 71 1.97 -0.57 14.70
C HIS A 71 2.71 -1.64 13.90
N THR A 72 3.17 -2.67 14.58
CA THR A 72 3.73 -3.87 13.96
C THR A 72 2.69 -4.98 13.98
N THR A 73 2.24 -5.40 12.80
CA THR A 73 1.32 -6.54 12.66
C THR A 73 2.09 -7.86 12.83
N GLU A 74 1.41 -8.98 13.10
CA GLU A 74 2.07 -10.29 13.06
C GLU A 74 2.61 -10.63 11.66
N GLY A 75 1.92 -10.14 10.62
CA GLY A 75 2.37 -10.21 9.23
C GLY A 75 3.74 -9.55 9.02
N ASP A 76 4.04 -8.46 9.72
CA ASP A 76 5.33 -7.77 9.62
C ASP A 76 6.49 -8.59 10.16
N LYS A 77 6.26 -9.31 11.27
CA LYS A 77 7.26 -10.22 11.83
C LYS A 77 7.62 -11.32 10.83
N ASN A 78 6.61 -11.95 10.24
CA ASN A 78 6.81 -13.00 9.25
C ASN A 78 7.49 -12.48 7.97
N ARG A 79 7.12 -11.28 7.51
CA ARG A 79 7.75 -10.63 6.34
C ARG A 79 9.18 -10.21 6.61
N ALA A 80 9.51 -9.73 7.81
CA ALA A 80 10.88 -9.37 8.18
C ALA A 80 11.81 -10.58 8.16
N VAL A 81 11.35 -11.72 8.68
CA VAL A 81 12.09 -13.00 8.63
C VAL A 81 12.32 -13.43 7.18
N ALA A 82 11.28 -13.42 6.34
CA ALA A 82 11.40 -13.78 4.92
C ALA A 82 12.37 -12.85 4.16
N ARG A 83 12.35 -11.54 4.46
CA ARG A 83 13.25 -10.54 3.85
C ARG A 83 14.71 -10.72 4.25
N LEU A 84 15.01 -11.43 5.34
CA LEU A 84 16.38 -11.75 5.75
C LEU A 84 16.83 -13.10 5.16
N ILE A 85 15.96 -14.12 5.20
CA ILE A 85 16.28 -15.47 4.73
C ILE A 85 16.45 -15.51 3.20
N ILE A 86 15.58 -14.85 2.43
CA ILE A 86 15.58 -14.96 0.96
C ILE A 86 16.88 -14.38 0.36
N PRO A 87 17.32 -13.14 0.67
CA PRO A 87 18.57 -12.60 0.13
C PRO A 87 19.80 -13.37 0.61
N ALA A 88 19.80 -13.83 1.87
CA ALA A 88 20.90 -14.65 2.40
C ALA A 88 21.01 -15.98 1.65
N THR A 89 19.89 -16.61 1.31
CA THR A 89 19.85 -17.86 0.56
C THR A 89 20.27 -17.65 -0.89
N VAL A 90 19.86 -16.55 -1.53
CA VAL A 90 20.29 -16.19 -2.89
C VAL A 90 21.79 -15.92 -2.92
N LEU A 91 22.33 -15.12 -1.99
CA LEU A 91 23.78 -14.86 -1.89
C LEU A 91 24.58 -16.13 -1.57
N ALA A 92 24.05 -17.03 -0.73
CA ALA A 92 24.68 -18.32 -0.44
C ALA A 92 24.70 -19.22 -1.68
N ILE A 93 23.63 -19.23 -2.48
CA ILE A 93 23.59 -20.00 -3.73
C ILE A 93 24.59 -19.39 -4.73
N ASP A 94 24.59 -18.08 -4.91
CA ASP A 94 25.47 -17.38 -5.85
C ASP A 94 26.97 -17.54 -5.47
N SER A 95 27.29 -17.51 -4.18
CA SER A 95 28.67 -17.69 -3.69
C SER A 95 29.16 -19.14 -3.73
N VAL A 96 28.26 -20.13 -3.65
CA VAL A 96 28.62 -21.57 -3.64
C VAL A 96 28.56 -22.21 -5.03
N SER A 97 27.72 -21.71 -5.95
CA SER A 97 27.45 -22.42 -7.21
C SER A 97 28.43 -22.15 -8.36
N GLY A 98 29.37 -21.20 -8.22
CA GLY A 98 30.38 -20.92 -9.26
C GLY A 98 29.77 -20.59 -10.63
N PRO A 99 30.59 -20.42 -11.68
CA PRO A 99 30.15 -19.89 -12.98
C PRO A 99 29.22 -20.80 -13.79
N SER A 100 28.90 -22.01 -13.32
CA SER A 100 28.02 -22.93 -14.05
C SER A 100 27.01 -23.61 -13.11
N LEU A 101 25.82 -23.01 -12.98
CA LEU A 101 24.64 -23.77 -12.59
C LEU A 101 24.50 -24.95 -13.56
N PHE A 102 24.55 -26.18 -13.04
CA PHE A 102 24.21 -27.40 -13.77
C PHE A 102 24.92 -27.59 -15.11
N SER A 103 26.23 -27.32 -15.22
CA SER A 103 27.03 -27.52 -16.44
C SER A 103 26.51 -26.79 -17.69
N LEU A 104 25.72 -25.73 -17.52
CA LEU A 104 25.20 -24.91 -18.62
C LEU A 104 26.30 -24.04 -19.23
N SER A 105 26.10 -23.63 -20.49
CA SER A 105 27.00 -22.68 -21.14
C SER A 105 27.00 -21.33 -20.40
N PRO A 106 28.12 -20.57 -20.39
CA PRO A 106 28.21 -19.29 -19.67
C PRO A 106 27.07 -18.32 -20.03
N LEU A 107 26.75 -18.22 -21.33
CA LEU A 107 25.63 -17.39 -21.81
C LEU A 107 24.28 -17.84 -21.22
N THR A 108 24.02 -19.14 -21.19
CA THR A 108 22.77 -19.70 -20.64
C THR A 108 22.70 -19.49 -19.13
N SER A 109 23.81 -19.70 -18.41
CA SER A 109 23.90 -19.43 -16.97
C SER A 109 23.64 -17.95 -16.68
N ALA A 110 24.30 -17.03 -17.38
CA ALA A 110 24.09 -15.58 -17.24
C ALA A 110 22.64 -15.16 -17.50
N ALA A 111 22.01 -15.73 -18.52
CA ALA A 111 20.61 -15.46 -18.86
C ALA A 111 19.65 -15.97 -17.77
N VAL A 112 19.89 -17.17 -17.23
CA VAL A 112 19.08 -17.73 -16.13
C VAL A 112 19.22 -16.87 -14.88
N TYR A 113 20.45 -16.56 -14.46
CA TYR A 113 20.70 -15.68 -13.31
C TYR A 113 20.03 -14.32 -13.51
N GLY A 114 20.26 -13.67 -14.66
CA GLY A 114 19.68 -12.39 -14.98
C GLY A 114 18.15 -12.39 -14.95
N SER A 115 17.52 -13.45 -15.45
CA SER A 115 16.06 -13.62 -15.42
C SER A 115 15.53 -13.77 -14.00
N VAL A 116 16.17 -14.62 -13.18
CA VAL A 116 15.80 -14.83 -11.78
C VAL A 116 15.95 -13.53 -10.98
N TYR A 117 17.06 -12.80 -11.16
CA TYR A 117 17.27 -11.50 -10.53
C TYR A 117 16.22 -10.48 -10.98
N GLY A 118 15.95 -10.37 -12.28
CA GLY A 118 14.95 -9.46 -12.83
C GLY A 118 13.54 -9.73 -12.29
N VAL A 119 13.12 -10.99 -12.26
CA VAL A 119 11.83 -11.41 -11.70
C VAL A 119 11.77 -11.13 -10.19
N SER A 120 12.84 -11.39 -9.45
CA SER A 120 12.91 -11.06 -8.01
C SER A 120 12.77 -9.56 -7.75
N ILE A 121 13.44 -8.71 -8.52
CA ILE A 121 13.33 -7.25 -8.38
C ILE A 121 11.90 -6.80 -8.71
N ALA A 122 11.32 -7.30 -9.82
CA ALA A 122 9.95 -7.00 -10.21
C ALA A 122 8.95 -7.39 -9.11
N TRP A 123 9.08 -8.59 -8.56
CA TRP A 123 8.25 -9.11 -7.49
C TRP A 123 8.40 -8.29 -6.20
N SER A 124 9.63 -7.97 -5.80
CA SER A 124 9.89 -7.14 -4.62
C SER A 124 9.30 -5.74 -4.77
N ALA A 125 9.45 -5.11 -5.93
CA ALA A 125 8.88 -3.79 -6.19
C ALA A 125 7.34 -3.83 -6.18
N TYR A 126 6.75 -4.85 -6.82
CA TYR A 126 5.31 -5.11 -6.77
C TYR A 126 4.80 -5.26 -5.33
N ARG A 127 5.48 -6.09 -4.52
CA ARG A 127 5.12 -6.34 -3.12
C ARG A 127 5.30 -5.09 -2.27
N ALA A 128 6.38 -4.34 -2.44
CA ALA A 128 6.63 -3.10 -1.73
C ALA A 128 5.52 -2.08 -1.96
N HIS A 129 5.03 -1.96 -3.20
CA HIS A 129 3.89 -1.09 -3.53
C HIS A 129 2.57 -1.55 -2.88
N GLN A 130 2.34 -2.86 -2.78
CA GLN A 130 1.12 -3.41 -2.19
C GLN A 130 1.14 -3.39 -0.66
N LEU A 131 2.33 -3.29 -0.05
CA LEU A 131 2.55 -3.45 1.37
C LEU A 131 1.71 -2.51 2.25
N PRO A 132 1.59 -1.19 1.96
CA PRO A 132 0.79 -0.29 2.79
C PRO A 132 -0.68 -0.70 2.86
N PHE A 133 -1.25 -1.16 1.73
CA PHE A 133 -2.64 -1.62 1.67
C PHE A 133 -2.84 -2.93 2.43
N ILE A 134 -1.86 -3.83 2.34
CA ILE A 134 -1.86 -5.09 3.10
C ILE A 134 -1.84 -4.77 4.60
N HIS A 135 -0.95 -3.87 5.05
CA HIS A 135 -0.83 -3.47 6.46
C HIS A 135 -2.12 -2.82 6.96
N ALA A 136 -2.70 -1.90 6.19
CA ALA A 136 -3.97 -1.27 6.53
C ALA A 136 -5.08 -2.30 6.74
N LYS A 137 -5.17 -3.31 5.87
CA LYS A 137 -6.17 -4.37 5.96
C LYS A 137 -5.93 -5.32 7.14
N GLU A 138 -4.68 -5.75 7.35
CA GLU A 138 -4.29 -6.62 8.47
C GLU A 138 -4.60 -5.91 9.80
N ARG A 139 -4.17 -4.66 9.95
CA ARG A 139 -4.44 -3.85 11.14
C ARG A 139 -5.93 -3.64 11.39
N LEU A 140 -6.70 -3.32 10.36
CA LEU A 140 -8.16 -3.19 10.51
C LEU A 140 -8.79 -4.48 11.01
N THR A 141 -8.32 -5.63 10.49
CA THR A 141 -8.82 -6.96 10.90
C THR A 141 -8.49 -7.25 12.36
N GLU A 142 -7.25 -7.03 12.77
CA GLU A 142 -6.80 -7.18 14.17
C GLU A 142 -7.60 -6.29 15.12
N LEU A 143 -7.79 -5.02 14.76
CA LEU A 143 -8.60 -4.09 15.55
C LEU A 143 -10.05 -4.58 15.65
N MET A 144 -10.68 -4.94 14.53
CA MET A 144 -12.08 -5.37 14.52
C MET A 144 -12.35 -6.62 15.36
N GLN A 145 -11.40 -7.56 15.43
CA GLN A 145 -11.55 -8.77 16.24
C GLN A 145 -11.64 -8.44 17.74
N GLY A 146 -10.85 -7.47 18.23
CA GLY A 146 -10.79 -7.08 19.64
C GLY A 146 -11.85 -6.08 20.11
N LEU A 147 -12.66 -5.49 19.22
CA LEU A 147 -13.62 -4.44 19.60
C LEU A 147 -14.81 -4.97 20.39
N SER A 148 -15.09 -4.34 21.53
CA SER A 148 -16.38 -4.45 22.22
C SER A 148 -17.45 -3.64 21.49
N LEU A 149 -18.69 -4.12 21.55
CA LEU A 149 -19.89 -3.44 21.08
C LEU A 149 -20.56 -2.60 22.18
N ASP A 150 -20.01 -2.62 23.39
CA ASP A 150 -20.53 -1.86 24.53
C ASP A 150 -20.44 -0.35 24.24
N GLY A 151 -21.53 0.38 24.47
CA GLY A 151 -21.60 1.82 24.24
C GLY A 151 -21.92 2.25 22.80
N VAL A 152 -22.15 1.31 21.88
CA VAL A 152 -22.73 1.60 20.56
C VAL A 152 -24.23 1.85 20.71
N ARG A 153 -24.73 2.99 20.23
CA ARG A 153 -26.17 3.32 20.25
C ARG A 153 -26.77 3.11 18.87
N THR A 154 -28.09 2.88 18.82
CA THR A 154 -28.84 2.75 17.55
C THR A 154 -28.64 3.96 16.63
N ALA A 155 -28.66 5.18 17.19
CA ALA A 155 -28.40 6.40 16.44
C ALA A 155 -26.99 6.46 15.81
N ASP A 156 -26.00 5.77 16.41
CA ASP A 156 -24.64 5.68 15.86
C ASP A 156 -24.61 4.72 14.64
N VAL A 157 -25.47 3.70 14.62
CA VAL A 157 -25.62 2.75 13.49
C VAL A 157 -26.43 3.39 12.36
N GLU A 158 -27.56 4.04 12.68
CA GLU A 158 -28.43 4.71 11.71
C GLU A 158 -27.70 5.79 10.90
N ILE A 159 -26.87 6.61 11.55
CA ILE A 159 -26.11 7.65 10.84
C ILE A 159 -25.04 7.06 9.93
N LEU A 160 -24.47 5.90 10.28
CA LEU A 160 -23.52 5.16 9.43
C LEU A 160 -24.20 4.44 8.28
N ASP A 161 -25.49 4.14 8.39
CA ASP A 161 -26.26 3.46 7.36
C ASP A 161 -26.59 4.38 6.16
N GLN A 162 -26.59 5.70 6.39
CA GLN A 162 -26.75 6.73 5.36
C GLN A 162 -25.68 6.58 4.26
N SER A 163 -26.08 6.82 2.99
CA SER A 163 -25.22 6.64 1.81
C SER A 163 -23.87 7.34 1.96
N ASP A 164 -23.91 8.62 2.30
CA ASP A 164 -22.74 9.50 2.24
C ASP A 164 -21.78 9.19 3.40
N SER A 165 -22.34 8.94 4.59
CA SER A 165 -21.59 8.47 5.76
C SER A 165 -20.90 7.14 5.48
N ARG A 166 -21.61 6.20 4.86
CA ARG A 166 -21.09 4.89 4.52
C ARG A 166 -19.98 4.97 3.49
N GLU A 167 -20.11 5.84 2.48
CA GLU A 167 -19.06 6.07 1.48
C GLU A 167 -17.82 6.72 2.08
N LEU A 168 -18.00 7.77 2.91
CA LEU A 168 -16.91 8.42 3.61
C LEU A 168 -16.14 7.43 4.49
N VAL A 169 -16.85 6.68 5.34
CA VAL A 169 -16.23 5.70 6.24
C VAL A 169 -15.54 4.59 5.45
N ARG A 170 -16.15 4.08 4.38
CA ARG A 170 -15.48 3.10 3.50
C ARG A 170 -14.21 3.67 2.88
N CYS A 171 -14.21 4.95 2.47
CA CYS A 171 -13.01 5.60 1.96
C CYS A 171 -11.92 5.70 3.04
N LEU A 172 -12.26 6.12 4.27
CA LEU A 172 -11.33 6.20 5.39
C LEU A 172 -10.74 4.83 5.74
N LEU A 173 -11.58 3.81 5.87
CA LEU A 173 -11.14 2.44 6.13
C LEU A 173 -10.25 1.87 5.03
N ALA A 174 -10.55 2.18 3.77
CA ALA A 174 -9.76 1.73 2.63
C ALA A 174 -8.36 2.38 2.61
N HIS A 175 -8.21 3.57 3.20
CA HIS A 175 -6.92 4.21 3.49
C HIS A 175 -6.27 3.73 4.80
N GLY A 176 -6.94 2.85 5.57
CA GLY A 176 -6.48 2.45 6.90
C GLY A 176 -6.50 3.59 7.91
N ALA A 177 -7.28 4.64 7.68
CA ALA A 177 -7.34 5.85 8.50
C ALA A 177 -8.09 5.59 9.82
N VAL A 178 -7.42 4.86 10.71
CA VAL A 178 -7.92 4.38 11.98
C VAL A 178 -6.81 4.44 13.02
N ASP A 179 -7.17 4.76 14.26
CA ASP A 179 -6.31 4.65 15.45
C ASP A 179 -4.93 5.33 15.27
N GLY A 180 -4.92 6.61 14.93
CA GLY A 180 -3.68 7.37 14.74
C GLY A 180 -3.03 7.21 13.37
N THR A 181 -3.72 6.55 12.44
CA THR A 181 -3.54 6.78 10.99
C THR A 181 -4.67 7.68 10.52
N ARG A 182 -4.33 8.74 9.80
CA ARG A 182 -5.28 9.77 9.39
C ARG A 182 -5.02 10.20 7.95
N VAL A 183 -6.07 10.60 7.23
CA VAL A 183 -5.99 10.98 5.80
C VAL A 183 -6.53 12.39 5.59
N MET A 184 -5.88 13.19 4.74
CA MET A 184 -6.31 14.56 4.45
C MET A 184 -7.64 14.58 3.68
N ALA A 185 -8.48 15.57 3.98
CA ALA A 185 -9.77 15.77 3.33
C ALA A 185 -9.66 15.89 1.80
N ARG A 186 -8.60 16.53 1.27
CA ARG A 186 -8.36 16.61 -0.19
C ARG A 186 -8.25 15.26 -0.87
N GLN A 187 -7.62 14.30 -0.20
CA GLN A 187 -7.42 12.96 -0.74
C GLN A 187 -8.71 12.16 -0.69
N VAL A 188 -9.50 12.34 0.38
CA VAL A 188 -10.85 11.77 0.49
C VAL A 188 -11.76 12.32 -0.60
N ALA A 189 -11.81 13.65 -0.76
CA ALA A 189 -12.59 14.34 -1.79
C ALA A 189 -12.24 13.84 -3.20
N LYS A 190 -10.95 13.72 -3.50
CA LYS A 190 -10.45 13.17 -4.78
C LYS A 190 -10.87 11.72 -5.02
N VAL A 191 -10.89 10.87 -3.99
CA VAL A 191 -11.24 9.46 -4.13
C VAL A 191 -12.75 9.28 -4.29
N LEU A 192 -13.53 10.06 -3.55
CA LEU A 192 -14.99 10.05 -3.64
C LEU A 192 -15.51 10.82 -4.86
N ASP A 193 -14.69 11.65 -5.51
CA ASP A 193 -15.07 12.52 -6.63
C ASP A 193 -16.14 13.54 -6.22
N THR A 194 -15.83 14.26 -5.15
CA THR A 194 -16.70 15.23 -4.43
C THR A 194 -15.86 16.43 -4.00
N GLU A 195 -16.52 17.49 -3.54
CA GLU A 195 -15.89 18.68 -3.00
C GLU A 195 -15.41 18.50 -1.55
N VAL A 196 -14.36 19.22 -1.17
CA VAL A 196 -13.81 19.18 0.21
C VAL A 196 -14.85 19.59 1.25
N ASP A 197 -15.73 20.52 0.91
CA ASP A 197 -16.77 21.01 1.83
C ASP A 197 -17.84 19.96 2.11
N GLU A 198 -18.22 19.14 1.11
CA GLU A 198 -19.14 18.02 1.26
C GLU A 198 -18.53 16.95 2.19
N VAL A 199 -17.25 16.63 2.01
CA VAL A 199 -16.51 15.74 2.91
C VAL A 199 -16.57 16.26 4.36
N HIS A 200 -16.38 17.56 4.58
CA HIS A 200 -16.46 18.15 5.92
C HIS A 200 -17.87 18.13 6.49
N GLN A 201 -18.90 18.34 5.68
CA GLN A 201 -20.29 18.31 6.12
C GLN A 201 -20.67 16.92 6.65
N VAL A 202 -20.34 15.87 5.90
CA VAL A 202 -20.56 14.49 6.32
C VAL A 202 -19.71 14.15 7.55
N ALA A 203 -18.42 14.51 7.53
CA ALA A 203 -17.50 14.24 8.64
C ALA A 203 -17.94 14.91 9.95
N ARG A 204 -18.45 16.15 9.91
CA ARG A 204 -18.98 16.86 11.10
C ARG A 204 -20.17 16.13 11.71
N SER A 205 -21.03 15.54 10.90
CA SER A 205 -22.19 14.79 11.37
C SER A 205 -21.76 13.53 12.13
N LEU A 206 -20.76 12.82 11.62
CA LEU A 206 -20.15 11.66 12.29
C LEU A 206 -19.31 12.02 13.51
N GLU A 207 -18.62 13.17 13.47
CA GLU A 207 -17.82 13.71 14.58
C GLU A 207 -18.69 14.05 15.79
N LYS A 208 -19.89 14.62 15.59
CA LYS A 208 -20.85 14.88 16.67
C LYS A 208 -21.24 13.62 17.45
N GLN A 209 -21.21 12.46 16.80
CA GLN A 209 -21.47 11.16 17.41
C GLN A 209 -20.20 10.45 17.90
N GLY A 210 -19.02 11.07 17.70
CA GLY A 210 -17.73 10.53 18.08
C GLY A 210 -17.26 9.36 17.21
N LEU A 211 -17.80 9.19 16.00
CA LEU A 211 -17.49 8.06 15.10
C LEU A 211 -16.29 8.35 14.20
N VAL A 212 -16.08 9.63 13.88
CA VAL A 212 -14.94 10.13 13.11
C VAL A 212 -14.29 11.26 13.90
N SER A 213 -12.97 11.37 13.81
CA SER A 213 -12.19 12.45 14.39
C SER A 213 -11.63 13.33 13.28
N ARG A 214 -11.63 14.66 13.50
CA ARG A 214 -11.02 15.63 12.59
C ARG A 214 -9.86 16.33 13.29
N SER A 215 -8.73 16.45 12.60
CA SER A 215 -7.52 17.07 13.14
C SER A 215 -7.04 18.21 12.26
N THR A 216 -6.89 19.39 12.87
CA THR A 216 -6.49 20.64 12.20
C THR A 216 -5.02 21.00 12.40
N ILE A 217 -4.23 20.15 13.08
CA ILE A 217 -2.88 20.43 13.59
C ILE A 217 -1.92 21.00 12.52
N MET A 218 -2.02 20.52 11.27
CA MET A 218 -1.16 20.95 10.16
C MET A 218 -1.93 21.64 9.04
N SER A 219 -3.17 22.05 9.30
CA SER A 219 -4.05 22.60 8.26
C SER A 219 -3.63 24.00 7.82
N GLY A 220 -3.09 24.81 8.73
CA GLY A 220 -2.74 26.21 8.44
C GLY A 220 -3.93 27.05 7.94
N GLY A 221 -5.16 26.68 8.33
CA GLY A 221 -6.40 27.31 7.86
C GLY A 221 -6.96 26.76 6.55
N ASP A 222 -6.26 25.84 5.86
CA ASP A 222 -6.72 25.20 4.64
C ASP A 222 -7.61 23.98 4.97
N PRO A 223 -8.92 24.00 4.64
CA PRO A 223 -9.82 22.89 4.92
C PRO A 223 -9.44 21.61 4.19
N ALA A 224 -8.73 21.71 3.06
CA ALA A 224 -8.27 20.57 2.27
C ALA A 224 -7.17 19.76 2.99
N LYS A 225 -6.46 20.38 3.94
CA LYS A 225 -5.38 19.78 4.73
C LYS A 225 -5.82 19.27 6.11
N ILE A 226 -7.11 19.38 6.44
CA ILE A 226 -7.65 18.79 7.67
C ILE A 226 -7.61 17.27 7.52
N TYR A 227 -7.11 16.60 8.54
CA TYR A 227 -7.04 15.14 8.59
C TYR A 227 -8.30 14.54 9.19
N LEU A 228 -8.69 13.38 8.69
CA LEU A 228 -9.85 12.59 9.10
C LEU A 228 -9.40 11.17 9.47
N GLU A 229 -9.97 10.60 10.52
CA GLU A 229 -9.79 9.21 10.92
C GLU A 229 -11.08 8.64 11.53
N VAL A 230 -11.30 7.32 11.39
CA VAL A 230 -12.37 6.62 12.08
C VAL A 230 -11.93 6.35 13.52
N SER A 231 -12.79 6.70 14.48
CA SER A 231 -12.52 6.45 15.89
C SER A 231 -12.74 4.98 16.26
N VAL A 232 -12.25 4.55 17.42
CA VAL A 232 -12.53 3.21 17.97
C VAL A 232 -14.04 2.98 18.11
N LYS A 233 -14.79 3.99 18.57
CA LYS A 233 -16.26 3.93 18.64
C LYS A 233 -16.88 3.77 17.25
N GLY A 234 -16.36 4.48 16.25
CA GLY A 234 -16.76 4.35 14.85
C GLY A 234 -16.59 2.93 14.34
N LEU A 235 -15.44 2.30 14.61
CA LEU A 235 -15.21 0.89 14.25
C LEU A 235 -16.19 -0.05 14.95
N SER A 236 -16.47 0.14 16.25
CA SER A 236 -17.45 -0.68 16.97
C SER A 236 -18.85 -0.54 16.38
N ALA A 237 -19.26 0.67 15.97
CA ALA A 237 -20.54 0.90 15.33
C ALA A 237 -20.62 0.28 13.92
N ILE A 238 -19.52 0.28 13.16
CA ILE A 238 -19.42 -0.45 11.89
C ILE A 238 -19.55 -1.96 12.11
N LYS A 239 -18.86 -2.50 13.12
CA LYS A 239 -18.98 -3.91 13.50
C LYS A 239 -20.41 -4.29 13.89
N ALA A 240 -21.10 -3.42 14.64
CA ALA A 240 -22.51 -3.60 14.98
C ALA A 240 -23.39 -3.65 13.72
N LEU A 241 -23.22 -2.68 12.82
CA LEU A 241 -23.93 -2.61 11.54
C LEU A 241 -23.73 -3.86 10.68
N GLU A 242 -22.49 -4.35 10.55
CA GLU A 242 -22.18 -5.57 9.79
C GLU A 242 -22.74 -6.85 10.44
N SER A 243 -22.87 -6.86 11.77
CA SER A 243 -23.48 -7.97 12.52
C SER A 243 -25.01 -7.93 12.55
N GLY A 244 -25.65 -6.91 11.97
CA GLY A 244 -27.10 -6.75 11.94
C GLY A 244 -27.71 -6.36 13.29
N ARG A 245 -26.93 -5.65 14.12
CA ARG A 245 -27.29 -5.27 15.49
C ARG A 245 -27.57 -3.78 15.64
#